data_AF-A0A1I8ALM7-F1
#
_entry.id   AF-A0A1I8ALM7-F1
#
_cell.length_a   1.000
_cell.length_b   1.000
_cell.length_c   1.000
_cell.angle_alpha   90.00
_cell.angle_beta   90.00
_cell.angle_gamma   90.00
#
_symmetry.space_group_name_H-M   'P 1'
#
loop_
_entity.id
_entity.type
_entity.pdbx_description
1 polymer ?
#
loop_
_entity_poly.entity_id
_entity_poly.type
_entity_poly.pdbx_seq_one_letter_code
_entity_poly.pdbx_strand_id
1 'polypeptide(L)'
;MDHIPYDFCDRVFQTLEFDRPLFTSCSSVLPHFWKDVATRHVKFRRNFYLEVAETSPGHWEYCIPQLEKTPELHELLSMDRRYIRFHFVSIGSMFSRNTHACSISEEGLIWRLIPFVVTQMNEKSHLTFRHQEGKVSLLMLKLFERYGQFKNLQLAYSGPGTETFLSNYARKVERLSLYGNWPCDSSFEARLVNFIKSPNFERLEFHSSLTLKISKELFQTFFDEWKRDARKKMHMRGASALSVSDVVSYAQEGLHHVNPFYVQWRSDNKNLWCVMADSICLFAE
;
A
#
# COMPACT_ATOMS: atom_id res chain seq x y z
N MET A 1 -16.65 -32.53 7.98
CA MET A 1 -15.49 -31.91 7.31
C MET A 1 -14.22 -32.78 7.45
N ASP A 2 -14.39 -34.02 7.90
CA ASP A 2 -13.32 -34.82 8.53
C ASP A 2 -12.65 -35.79 7.55
N HIS A 3 -13.14 -35.84 6.31
CA HIS A 3 -12.63 -36.68 5.23
C HIS A 3 -12.04 -35.87 4.07
N ILE A 4 -11.81 -34.57 4.29
CA ILE A 4 -11.19 -33.70 3.29
C ILE A 4 -9.68 -33.99 3.26
N PRO A 5 -9.07 -34.19 2.08
CA PRO A 5 -7.63 -34.42 1.99
C PRO A 5 -6.82 -33.26 2.59
N TYR A 6 -5.76 -33.58 3.33
CA TYR A 6 -4.89 -32.59 3.98
C TYR A 6 -4.40 -31.53 2.97
N ASP A 7 -4.03 -31.94 1.76
CA ASP A 7 -3.56 -31.02 0.71
C ASP A 7 -4.62 -30.01 0.26
N PHE A 8 -5.90 -30.39 0.30
CA PHE A 8 -6.97 -29.44 0.03
C PHE A 8 -7.04 -28.39 1.14
N CYS A 9 -7.02 -28.83 2.41
CA CYS A 9 -6.97 -27.94 3.56
C CYS A 9 -5.76 -26.99 3.46
N ASP A 10 -4.56 -27.52 3.19
CA ASP A 10 -3.34 -26.71 3.03
C ASP A 10 -3.47 -25.65 1.94
N ARG A 11 -4.01 -26.01 0.77
CA ARG A 11 -4.29 -25.04 -0.32
C ARG A 11 -5.29 -23.98 0.09
N VAL A 12 -6.36 -24.34 0.81
CA VAL A 12 -7.31 -23.34 1.33
C VAL A 12 -6.58 -22.37 2.26
N PHE A 13 -5.80 -22.85 3.23
CA PHE A 13 -5.02 -21.99 4.13
C PHE A 13 -4.00 -21.10 3.42
N GLN A 14 -3.41 -21.57 2.32
CA GLN A 14 -2.54 -20.74 1.48
C GLN A 14 -3.30 -19.56 0.86
N THR A 15 -4.55 -19.76 0.44
CA THR A 15 -5.41 -18.69 -0.13
C THR A 15 -5.98 -17.76 0.93
N LEU A 16 -6.08 -18.20 2.18
CA LEU A 16 -6.60 -17.38 3.26
C LEU A 16 -5.63 -16.25 3.60
N GLU A 17 -6.15 -15.03 3.50
CA GLU A 17 -5.47 -13.78 3.81
C GLU A 17 -5.68 -13.38 5.28
N PHE A 18 -5.67 -14.36 6.17
CA PHE A 18 -5.85 -14.09 7.59
C PHE A 18 -4.57 -13.55 8.20
N ASP A 19 -4.73 -12.56 9.07
CA ASP A 19 -3.68 -12.19 10.00
C ASP A 19 -3.44 -13.32 11.00
N ARG A 20 -2.21 -13.40 11.51
CA ARG A 20 -1.79 -14.46 12.45
C ARG A 20 -2.77 -14.68 13.63
N PRO A 21 -3.37 -13.64 14.24
CA PRO A 21 -4.33 -13.84 15.33
C PRO A 21 -5.56 -14.65 14.92
N LEU A 22 -6.08 -14.44 13.71
CA LEU A 22 -7.23 -15.18 13.21
C LEU A 22 -6.88 -16.66 12.99
N PHE A 23 -5.67 -16.96 12.51
CA PHE A 23 -5.24 -18.36 12.39
C PHE A 23 -5.12 -19.08 13.74
N THR A 24 -4.62 -18.39 14.77
CA THR A 24 -4.55 -18.94 16.14
C THR A 24 -5.95 -19.17 16.72
N SER A 25 -6.89 -18.26 16.49
CA SER A 25 -8.28 -18.43 16.92
C SER A 25 -8.97 -19.57 16.17
N CYS A 26 -8.73 -19.71 14.87
CA CYS A 26 -9.29 -20.79 14.07
C CYS A 26 -8.75 -22.17 14.48
N SER A 27 -7.46 -22.28 14.82
CA SER A 27 -6.87 -23.59 15.17
C SER A 27 -7.47 -24.21 16.44
N SER A 28 -8.10 -23.42 17.32
CA SER A 28 -8.73 -23.94 18.53
C SER A 28 -10.12 -24.56 18.30
N VAL A 29 -10.82 -24.14 17.23
CA VAL A 29 -12.20 -24.54 16.93
C VAL A 29 -12.34 -25.48 15.72
N LEU A 30 -11.27 -25.63 14.93
CA LEU A 30 -11.30 -26.42 13.71
C LEU A 30 -11.17 -27.93 13.96
N PRO A 31 -11.80 -28.78 13.12
CA PRO A 31 -11.61 -30.23 13.15
C PRO A 31 -10.16 -30.65 12.86
N HIS A 32 -9.80 -31.89 13.20
CA HIS A 32 -8.42 -32.39 13.24
C HIS A 32 -7.50 -31.93 12.09
N PHE A 33 -7.78 -32.30 10.84
CA PHE A 33 -6.92 -31.93 9.70
C PHE A 33 -6.84 -30.42 9.46
N TRP A 34 -7.94 -29.70 9.64
CA TRP A 34 -7.98 -28.24 9.50
C TRP A 34 -7.16 -27.55 10.60
N LYS A 35 -7.23 -28.07 11.83
CA LYS A 35 -6.45 -27.61 12.98
C LYS A 35 -4.96 -27.86 12.79
N ASP A 36 -4.56 -29.01 12.27
CA ASP A 36 -3.16 -29.33 11.99
C ASP A 36 -2.58 -28.40 10.93
N VAL A 37 -3.31 -28.20 9.82
CA VAL A 37 -2.92 -27.24 8.78
C VAL A 37 -2.84 -25.82 9.34
N ALA A 38 -3.85 -25.37 10.10
CA ALA A 38 -3.85 -24.05 10.71
C ALA A 38 -2.62 -23.86 11.61
N THR A 39 -2.35 -24.82 12.48
CA THR A 39 -1.21 -24.80 13.40
C THR A 39 0.11 -24.77 12.63
N ARG A 40 0.21 -25.54 11.54
CA ARG A 40 1.38 -25.53 10.66
C ARG A 40 1.58 -24.15 10.02
N HIS A 41 0.53 -23.53 9.48
CA HIS A 41 0.60 -22.16 8.95
C HIS A 41 0.97 -21.13 10.03
N VAL A 42 0.40 -21.21 11.25
CA VAL A 42 0.78 -20.31 12.37
C VAL A 42 2.26 -20.44 12.73
N LYS A 43 2.81 -21.66 12.65
CA LYS A 43 4.21 -21.95 13.00
C LYS A 43 5.18 -21.51 11.91
N PHE A 44 4.89 -21.81 10.66
CA PHE A 44 5.85 -21.66 9.56
C PHE A 44 5.63 -20.43 8.68
N ARG A 45 4.42 -19.86 8.63
CA ARG A 45 4.16 -18.69 7.80
C ARG A 45 5.02 -17.50 8.23
N ARG A 46 5.60 -16.82 7.26
CA ARG A 46 6.44 -15.63 7.41
C ARG A 46 5.89 -14.55 6.48
N ASN A 47 5.65 -13.38 7.05
CA ASN A 47 5.25 -12.19 6.31
C ASN A 47 6.45 -11.24 6.30
N PHE A 48 7.05 -11.05 5.12
CA PHE A 48 8.23 -10.22 4.94
C PHE A 48 7.84 -8.82 4.46
N TYR A 49 8.63 -7.84 4.91
CA TYR A 49 8.76 -6.52 4.28
C TYR A 49 10.05 -6.55 3.48
N LEU A 50 9.97 -6.30 2.18
CA LEU A 50 11.13 -6.19 1.31
C LEU A 50 11.43 -4.73 1.02
N GLU A 51 12.66 -4.31 1.25
CA GLU A 51 13.19 -3.05 0.71
C GLU A 51 14.14 -3.37 -0.43
N VAL A 52 14.05 -2.62 -1.52
CA VAL A 52 14.96 -2.70 -2.67
C VAL A 52 15.41 -1.29 -3.02
N ALA A 53 16.71 -1.12 -3.23
CA ALA A 53 17.28 0.17 -3.59
C ALA A 53 18.46 0.02 -4.54
N GLU A 54 18.69 1.06 -5.32
CA GLU A 54 19.93 1.26 -6.05
C GLU A 54 20.84 2.12 -5.16
N THR A 55 21.93 1.56 -4.66
CA THR A 55 22.85 2.25 -3.74
C THR A 55 23.89 3.08 -4.48
N SER A 56 24.20 2.72 -5.72
CA SER A 56 24.98 3.49 -6.69
C SER A 56 24.60 3.03 -8.11
N PRO A 57 24.93 3.79 -9.18
CA PRO A 57 24.48 3.44 -10.53
C PRO A 57 24.82 1.99 -10.92
N GLY A 58 23.80 1.18 -11.20
CA GLY A 58 23.91 -0.24 -11.55
C GLY A 58 24.11 -1.19 -10.36
N HIS A 59 24.24 -0.68 -9.14
CA HIS A 59 24.43 -1.47 -7.93
C HIS A 59 23.13 -1.54 -7.13
N TRP A 60 22.52 -2.71 -7.15
CA TRP A 60 21.28 -2.98 -6.47
C TRP A 60 21.50 -3.77 -5.20
N GLU A 61 20.69 -3.45 -4.21
CA GLU A 61 20.63 -4.15 -2.94
C GLU A 61 19.18 -4.39 -2.56
N TYR A 62 18.97 -5.39 -1.71
CA TYR A 62 17.68 -5.60 -1.05
C TYR A 62 17.89 -6.03 0.39
N CYS A 63 16.90 -5.78 1.24
CA CYS A 63 16.90 -6.26 2.62
C CYS A 63 15.51 -6.65 3.10
N ILE A 64 15.46 -7.50 4.13
CA ILE A 64 14.24 -7.84 4.87
C ILE A 64 14.43 -7.36 6.32
N PRO A 65 13.98 -6.15 6.67
CA PRO A 65 14.33 -5.51 7.94
C PRO A 65 13.89 -6.28 9.20
N GLN A 66 12.91 -7.19 9.09
CA GLN A 66 12.48 -8.01 10.22
C GLN A 66 13.42 -9.17 10.56
N LEU A 67 14.44 -9.41 9.74
CA LEU A 67 15.40 -10.48 9.94
C LEU A 67 16.73 -9.89 10.41
N GLU A 68 17.40 -10.61 11.31
CA GLU A 68 18.74 -10.27 11.77
C GLU A 68 19.73 -10.23 10.59
N LYS A 69 19.59 -11.16 9.64
CA LYS A 69 20.34 -11.19 8.40
C LYS A 69 19.39 -11.39 7.22
N THR A 70 19.51 -10.57 6.18
CA THR A 70 18.79 -10.81 4.93
C THR A 70 19.34 -12.10 4.29
N PRO A 71 18.48 -13.08 3.96
CA PRO A 71 18.90 -14.26 3.22
C PRO A 71 19.41 -13.88 1.84
N GLU A 72 20.42 -14.58 1.36
CA GLU A 72 20.85 -14.44 -0.02
C GLU A 72 19.75 -14.91 -0.99
N LEU A 73 19.86 -14.52 -2.26
CA LEU A 73 18.78 -14.75 -3.23
C LEU A 73 18.49 -16.24 -3.40
N HIS A 74 19.53 -17.08 -3.40
CA HIS A 74 19.37 -18.52 -3.55
C HIS A 74 18.68 -19.15 -2.34
N GLU A 75 19.01 -18.69 -1.13
CA GLU A 75 18.36 -19.11 0.12
C GLU A 75 16.88 -18.73 0.08
N LEU A 76 16.57 -17.47 -0.24
CA LEU A 76 15.21 -16.96 -0.33
C LEU A 76 14.37 -17.76 -1.34
N LEU A 77 14.93 -18.08 -2.51
CA LEU A 77 14.26 -18.86 -3.55
C LEU A 77 14.06 -20.34 -3.17
N SER A 78 14.89 -20.87 -2.26
CA SER A 78 14.80 -22.26 -1.77
C SER A 78 13.80 -22.46 -0.64
N MET A 79 13.34 -21.37 -0.01
CA MET A 79 12.35 -21.44 1.05
C MET A 79 11.00 -21.97 0.53
N ASP A 80 10.25 -22.64 1.41
CA ASP A 80 8.94 -23.21 1.06
C ASP A 80 7.90 -22.10 0.82
N ARG A 81 7.58 -21.89 -0.46
CA ARG A 81 6.71 -20.81 -0.95
C ARG A 81 5.32 -20.83 -0.32
N ARG A 82 4.83 -21.98 0.15
CA ARG A 82 3.52 -22.09 0.81
C ARG A 82 3.42 -21.25 2.08
N TYR A 83 4.58 -20.96 2.69
CA TYR A 83 4.67 -20.28 3.98
C TYR A 83 5.32 -18.90 3.87
N ILE A 84 5.60 -18.39 2.68
CA ILE A 84 6.22 -17.08 2.49
C ILE A 84 5.21 -16.13 1.88
N ARG A 85 5.12 -14.92 2.44
CA ARG A 85 4.34 -13.83 1.87
C ARG A 85 5.12 -12.53 1.96
N PHE A 86 4.99 -11.69 0.94
CA PHE A 86 5.45 -10.31 1.00
C PHE A 86 4.24 -9.41 1.16
N HIS A 87 4.03 -8.90 2.37
CA HIS A 87 2.91 -8.02 2.68
C HIS A 87 3.23 -6.56 2.37
N PHE A 88 4.52 -6.23 2.27
CA PHE A 88 4.97 -4.88 1.94
C PHE A 88 6.24 -4.99 1.09
N VAL A 89 6.28 -4.23 0.00
CA VAL A 89 7.47 -4.05 -0.83
C VAL A 89 7.71 -2.56 -1.00
N SER A 90 8.92 -2.10 -0.68
CA SER A 90 9.36 -0.72 -0.88
C SER A 90 10.51 -0.69 -1.87
N ILE A 91 10.34 0.06 -2.95
CA ILE A 91 11.36 0.33 -3.96
C ILE A 91 11.84 1.76 -3.76
N GLY A 92 13.15 1.98 -3.74
CA GLY A 92 13.74 3.31 -3.68
C GLY A 92 13.88 3.91 -2.28
N SER A 93 13.76 3.09 -1.24
CA SER A 93 14.07 3.54 0.12
C SER A 93 15.56 3.41 0.38
N MET A 94 16.19 4.41 1.00
CA MET A 94 17.43 4.13 1.71
C MET A 94 17.13 3.09 2.78
N PHE A 95 17.92 2.02 2.85
CA PHE A 95 17.76 1.03 3.90
C PHE A 95 17.90 1.68 5.26
N SER A 96 17.12 1.20 6.23
CA SER A 96 17.36 1.61 7.62
C SER A 96 18.80 1.30 8.02
N ARG A 97 19.47 2.22 8.73
CA ARG A 97 20.94 2.25 8.95
C ARG A 97 21.57 0.99 9.60
N ASN A 98 20.76 -0.01 9.98
CA ASN A 98 21.19 -1.22 10.67
C ASN A 98 20.83 -2.52 9.93
N THR A 99 20.51 -2.48 8.64
CA THR A 99 20.13 -3.70 7.90
C THR A 99 21.32 -4.34 7.19
N HIS A 100 21.52 -5.63 7.43
CA HIS A 100 22.38 -6.47 6.60
C HIS A 100 21.72 -6.67 5.23
N ALA A 101 21.97 -5.75 4.29
CA ALA A 101 21.47 -5.83 2.92
C ALA A 101 22.29 -6.84 2.10
N CYS A 102 21.63 -7.42 1.08
CA CYS A 102 22.26 -8.30 0.11
C CYS A 102 22.38 -7.58 -1.23
N SER A 103 23.57 -7.56 -1.80
CA SER A 103 23.78 -7.11 -3.17
C SER A 103 23.14 -8.06 -4.18
N ILE A 104 22.65 -7.51 -5.28
CA ILE A 104 22.02 -8.25 -6.37
C ILE A 104 22.33 -7.54 -7.70
N SER A 105 22.49 -8.30 -8.79
CA SER A 105 22.59 -7.68 -10.12
C SER A 105 21.21 -7.20 -10.59
N GLU A 106 21.19 -6.26 -11.52
CA GLU A 106 19.93 -5.79 -12.15
C GLU A 106 19.14 -6.95 -12.76
N GLU A 107 19.81 -7.88 -13.45
CA GLU A 107 19.18 -9.08 -14.02
C GLU A 107 18.64 -10.01 -12.93
N GLY A 108 19.39 -10.21 -11.84
CA GLY A 108 18.94 -11.00 -10.70
C GLY A 108 17.69 -10.40 -10.07
N LEU A 109 17.63 -9.06 -9.99
CA LEU A 109 16.49 -8.34 -9.47
C LEU A 109 15.27 -8.50 -10.38
N ILE A 110 15.41 -8.16 -11.66
CA ILE A 110 14.32 -8.15 -12.65
C ILE A 110 13.78 -9.54 -12.97
N TRP A 111 14.68 -10.52 -13.17
CA TRP A 111 14.30 -11.83 -13.69
C TRP A 111 14.09 -12.88 -12.60
N ARG A 112 14.56 -12.64 -11.37
CA ARG A 112 14.46 -13.63 -10.28
C ARG A 112 13.74 -13.08 -9.05
N LEU A 113 14.25 -12.02 -8.43
CA LEU A 113 13.71 -11.53 -7.16
C LEU A 113 12.30 -10.95 -7.31
N ILE A 114 12.09 -9.99 -8.22
CA ILE A 114 10.77 -9.35 -8.39
C ILE A 114 9.69 -10.35 -8.82
N PRO A 115 9.90 -11.24 -9.82
CA PRO A 115 8.90 -12.24 -10.17
C PRO A 115 8.56 -13.16 -9.00
N PHE A 116 9.57 -13.61 -8.23
CA PHE A 116 9.33 -14.39 -7.02
C PHE A 116 8.47 -13.63 -6.02
N VAL A 117 8.85 -12.40 -5.67
CA VAL A 117 8.15 -11.55 -4.70
C VAL A 117 6.70 -11.34 -5.12
N VAL A 118 6.46 -10.97 -6.37
CA VAL A 118 5.11 -10.68 -6.88
C VAL A 118 4.20 -11.91 -6.80
N THR A 119 4.70 -13.13 -7.07
CA THR A 119 3.91 -14.36 -6.90
C THR A 119 3.54 -14.68 -5.46
N GLN A 120 4.26 -14.09 -4.50
CA GLN A 120 4.05 -14.26 -3.07
C GLN A 120 3.32 -13.06 -2.43
N MET A 121 3.04 -12.00 -3.19
CA MET A 121 2.15 -10.89 -2.79
C MET A 121 0.69 -11.26 -3.02
N ASN A 122 -0.23 -10.54 -2.38
CA ASN A 122 -1.67 -10.65 -2.58
C ASN A 122 -2.32 -9.27 -2.73
N GLU A 123 -3.65 -9.22 -2.80
CA GLU A 123 -4.38 -7.96 -2.98
C GLU A 123 -4.21 -6.98 -1.81
N LYS A 124 -4.04 -7.51 -0.60
CA LYS A 124 -3.78 -6.72 0.61
C LYS A 124 -2.33 -6.29 0.77
N SER A 125 -1.41 -6.80 -0.04
CA SER A 125 -0.02 -6.35 -0.01
C SER A 125 0.07 -4.85 -0.36
N HIS A 126 1.10 -4.22 0.18
CA HIS A 126 1.45 -2.83 -0.07
C HIS A 126 2.65 -2.76 -1.03
N LEU A 127 2.55 -1.92 -2.05
CA LEU A 127 3.68 -1.55 -2.88
C LEU A 127 3.96 -0.06 -2.72
N THR A 128 5.19 0.26 -2.37
CA THR A 128 5.67 1.62 -2.24
C THR A 128 6.81 1.88 -3.23
N PHE A 129 6.69 2.91 -4.03
CA PHE A 129 7.80 3.51 -4.75
C PHE A 129 8.16 4.82 -4.08
N ARG A 130 9.28 4.83 -3.36
CA ARG A 130 9.90 6.05 -2.86
C ARG A 130 10.76 6.66 -3.97
N HIS A 131 11.02 7.96 -3.84
CA HIS A 131 11.63 8.77 -4.89
C HIS A 131 12.92 8.13 -5.41
N GLN A 132 12.87 7.68 -6.66
CA GLN A 132 14.02 7.30 -7.45
C GLN A 132 13.89 7.96 -8.82
N GLU A 133 14.86 8.77 -9.16
CA GLU A 133 15.05 9.26 -10.52
C GLU A 133 15.69 8.16 -11.37
N GLY A 134 15.30 8.05 -12.64
CA GLY A 134 15.99 7.19 -13.60
C GLY A 134 15.13 6.12 -14.28
N LYS A 135 15.77 5.37 -15.19
CA LYS A 135 15.13 4.40 -16.07
C LYS A 135 14.62 3.15 -15.33
N VAL A 136 15.28 2.76 -14.25
CA VAL A 136 14.95 1.50 -13.56
C VAL A 136 13.66 1.62 -12.76
N SER A 137 13.34 2.79 -12.19
CA SER A 137 12.03 3.06 -11.57
C SER A 137 10.87 2.75 -12.53
N LEU A 138 10.99 3.17 -13.79
CA LEU A 138 9.98 2.91 -14.81
C LEU A 138 9.88 1.43 -15.19
N LEU A 139 11.02 0.73 -15.25
CA LEU A 139 11.04 -0.70 -15.52
C LEU A 139 10.37 -1.50 -14.38
N MET A 140 10.67 -1.16 -13.14
CA MET A 140 10.03 -1.76 -11.96
C MET A 140 8.53 -1.50 -11.97
N LEU A 141 8.10 -0.26 -12.24
CA LEU A 141 6.68 0.06 -12.39
C LEU A 141 6.00 -0.83 -13.43
N LYS A 142 6.60 -1.02 -14.61
CA LYS A 142 6.06 -1.93 -15.66
C LYS A 142 5.99 -3.39 -15.22
N LEU A 143 6.98 -3.88 -14.47
CA LEU A 143 6.96 -5.25 -13.94
C LEU A 143 5.79 -5.44 -12.95
N PHE A 144 5.64 -4.50 -12.01
CA PHE A 144 4.54 -4.52 -11.06
C PHE A 144 3.17 -4.26 -11.72
N GLU A 145 3.10 -3.47 -12.78
CA GLU A 145 1.89 -3.26 -13.58
C GLU A 145 1.41 -4.59 -14.20
N ARG A 146 2.36 -5.35 -14.77
CA ARG A 146 2.09 -6.60 -15.47
C ARG A 146 1.72 -7.74 -14.53
N TYR A 147 2.46 -7.90 -13.43
CA TYR A 147 2.36 -9.08 -12.58
C TYR A 147 1.66 -8.81 -11.25
N GLY A 148 1.62 -7.56 -10.80
CA GLY A 148 1.10 -7.20 -9.49
C GLY A 148 -0.41 -7.36 -9.38
N GLN A 149 -0.83 -7.86 -8.21
CA GLN A 149 -2.24 -7.98 -7.82
C GLN A 149 -2.59 -7.11 -6.60
N PHE A 150 -1.66 -6.27 -6.15
CA PHE A 150 -1.82 -5.44 -4.95
C PHE A 150 -2.84 -4.32 -5.21
N LYS A 151 -3.54 -3.93 -4.14
CA LYS A 151 -4.53 -2.85 -4.18
C LYS A 151 -4.13 -1.65 -3.34
N ASN A 152 -3.06 -1.77 -2.56
CA ASN A 152 -2.49 -0.71 -1.74
C ASN A 152 -1.21 -0.20 -2.39
N LEU A 153 -1.24 1.05 -2.84
CA LEU A 153 -0.20 1.64 -3.66
C LEU A 153 0.24 2.97 -3.06
N GLN A 154 1.55 3.13 -2.90
CA GLN A 154 2.19 4.35 -2.46
C GLN A 154 3.18 4.80 -3.54
N LEU A 155 3.02 6.01 -4.09
CA LEU A 155 3.83 6.49 -5.19
C LEU A 155 4.42 7.88 -4.91
N ALA A 156 5.73 7.98 -4.96
CA ALA A 156 6.42 9.23 -5.20
C ALA A 156 6.30 9.63 -6.69
N TYR A 157 6.08 10.91 -6.96
CA TYR A 157 6.14 11.42 -8.32
C TYR A 157 7.59 11.40 -8.84
N SER A 158 7.80 10.75 -9.98
CA SER A 158 9.10 10.69 -10.68
C SER A 158 8.94 11.02 -12.18
N GLY A 159 7.95 11.82 -12.54
CA GLY A 159 7.69 12.25 -13.92
C GLY A 159 6.56 11.49 -14.64
N PRO A 160 6.33 11.75 -15.94
CA PRO A 160 5.15 11.29 -16.69
C PRO A 160 4.95 9.76 -16.73
N GLY A 161 6.03 9.00 -16.59
CA GLY A 161 5.94 7.54 -16.52
C GLY A 161 5.22 7.03 -15.28
N THR A 162 5.32 7.74 -14.15
CA THR A 162 4.56 7.41 -12.91
C THR A 162 3.07 7.70 -13.07
N GLU A 163 2.70 8.76 -13.78
CA GLU A 163 1.30 9.07 -14.12
C GLU A 163 0.70 8.05 -15.08
N THR A 164 1.48 7.61 -16.07
CA THR A 164 1.06 6.57 -17.01
C THR A 164 0.81 5.25 -16.28
N PHE A 165 1.75 4.84 -15.43
CA PHE A 165 1.60 3.66 -14.59
C PHE A 165 0.34 3.75 -13.72
N LEU A 166 0.16 4.87 -13.00
CA LEU A 166 -1.00 5.06 -12.14
C LEU A 166 -2.30 4.96 -12.95
N SER A 167 -2.37 5.61 -14.11
CA SER A 167 -3.54 5.57 -15.00
C SER A 167 -3.88 4.16 -15.46
N ASN A 168 -2.87 3.36 -15.84
CA ASN A 168 -3.06 1.99 -16.29
C ASN A 168 -3.48 1.06 -15.13
N TYR A 169 -2.92 1.28 -13.95
CA TYR A 169 -3.19 0.47 -12.76
C TYR A 169 -4.47 0.89 -12.02
N ALA A 170 -5.12 1.97 -12.46
CA ALA A 170 -6.14 2.68 -11.70
C ALA A 170 -7.29 1.81 -11.18
N ARG A 171 -7.77 0.88 -12.02
CA ARG A 171 -8.93 0.04 -11.74
C ARG A 171 -8.67 -0.99 -10.64
N LYS A 172 -7.41 -1.27 -10.31
CA LYS A 172 -6.99 -2.25 -9.31
C LYS A 172 -6.74 -1.62 -7.94
N VAL A 173 -6.54 -0.30 -7.88
CA VAL A 173 -6.15 0.38 -6.64
C VAL A 173 -7.36 0.64 -5.75
N GLU A 174 -7.30 0.14 -4.52
CA GLU A 174 -8.26 0.48 -3.46
C GLU A 174 -7.71 1.60 -2.58
N ARG A 175 -6.40 1.62 -2.33
CA ARG A 175 -5.75 2.62 -1.47
C ARG A 175 -4.55 3.23 -2.19
N LEU A 176 -4.60 4.54 -2.37
CA LEU A 176 -3.57 5.32 -3.04
C LEU A 176 -2.98 6.34 -2.06
N SER A 177 -1.68 6.28 -1.85
CA SER A 177 -0.92 7.31 -1.15
C SER A 177 0.07 7.97 -2.11
N LEU A 178 0.04 9.29 -2.19
CA LEU A 178 0.85 10.09 -3.11
C LEU A 178 1.87 10.91 -2.34
N TYR A 179 3.13 10.86 -2.77
CA TYR A 179 4.29 11.53 -2.17
C TYR A 179 4.99 12.42 -3.20
N GLY A 180 5.65 13.47 -2.72
CA GLY A 180 6.43 14.37 -3.57
C GLY A 180 5.57 15.32 -4.41
N ASN A 181 6.19 15.92 -5.41
CA ASN A 181 5.64 17.06 -6.17
C ASN A 181 4.81 16.60 -7.37
N TRP A 182 3.68 15.95 -7.12
CA TRP A 182 2.72 15.61 -8.19
C TRP A 182 2.23 16.86 -8.92
N PRO A 183 2.03 16.81 -10.25
CA PRO A 183 1.50 17.93 -11.01
C PRO A 183 0.10 18.28 -10.52
N CYS A 184 -0.17 19.57 -10.32
CA CYS A 184 -1.49 20.07 -9.90
C CYS A 184 -2.21 20.73 -11.08
N ASP A 185 -2.19 20.06 -12.23
CA ASP A 185 -2.95 20.49 -13.40
C ASP A 185 -4.32 19.80 -13.45
N SER A 186 -5.22 20.34 -14.27
CA SER A 186 -6.57 19.83 -14.44
C SER A 186 -6.62 18.40 -14.97
N SER A 187 -5.59 17.96 -15.70
CA SER A 187 -5.49 16.63 -16.27
C SER A 187 -5.25 15.58 -15.17
N PHE A 188 -4.34 15.88 -14.24
CA PHE A 188 -4.07 15.02 -13.09
C PHE A 188 -5.25 14.97 -12.12
N GLU A 189 -5.88 16.11 -11.81
CA GLU A 189 -7.07 16.13 -10.97
C GLU A 189 -8.23 15.33 -11.57
N ALA A 190 -8.48 15.46 -12.88
CA ALA A 190 -9.50 14.67 -13.57
C ALA A 190 -9.23 13.16 -13.46
N ARG A 191 -7.95 12.74 -13.49
CA ARG A 191 -7.58 11.35 -13.21
C ARG A 191 -7.98 10.95 -11.79
N LEU A 192 -7.58 11.73 -10.78
CA LEU A 192 -7.93 11.46 -9.38
C LEU A 192 -9.44 11.41 -9.13
N VAL A 193 -10.22 12.28 -9.77
CA VAL A 193 -11.68 12.23 -9.75
C VAL A 193 -12.20 10.86 -10.22
N ASN A 194 -11.64 10.32 -11.31
CA ASN A 194 -12.02 8.99 -11.81
C ASN A 194 -11.63 7.87 -10.84
N PHE A 195 -10.50 8.00 -10.13
CA PHE A 195 -10.12 7.07 -9.07
C PHE A 195 -11.15 7.08 -7.94
N ILE A 196 -11.46 8.27 -7.43
CA ILE A 196 -12.35 8.44 -6.28
C ILE A 196 -13.75 7.87 -6.58
N LYS A 197 -14.25 8.07 -7.79
CA LYS A 197 -15.54 7.54 -8.26
C LYS A 197 -15.55 6.03 -8.53
N SER A 198 -14.39 5.37 -8.52
CA SER A 198 -14.32 3.91 -8.70
C SER A 198 -15.01 3.20 -7.53
N PRO A 199 -15.82 2.16 -7.79
CA PRO A 199 -16.55 1.44 -6.73
C PRO A 199 -15.64 0.71 -5.75
N ASN A 200 -14.43 0.36 -6.17
CA ASN A 200 -13.45 -0.32 -5.32
C ASN A 200 -12.55 0.66 -4.57
N PHE A 201 -12.53 1.93 -4.93
CA PHE A 201 -11.62 2.89 -4.30
C PHE A 201 -12.07 3.19 -2.87
N GLU A 202 -11.17 2.98 -1.92
CA GLU A 202 -11.40 3.18 -0.49
C GLU A 202 -10.62 4.37 0.07
N ARG A 203 -9.36 4.58 -0.29
CA ARG A 203 -8.53 5.55 0.43
C ARG A 203 -7.62 6.36 -0.47
N LEU A 204 -7.68 7.68 -0.32
CA LEU A 204 -6.73 8.63 -0.90
C LEU A 204 -5.90 9.28 0.21
N GLU A 205 -4.57 9.24 0.10
CA GLU A 205 -3.69 9.93 1.02
C GLU A 205 -2.69 10.81 0.29
N PHE A 206 -2.50 12.03 0.78
CA PHE A 206 -1.42 12.91 0.32
C PHE A 206 -0.42 13.13 1.44
N HIS A 207 0.83 12.72 1.20
CA HIS A 207 1.91 12.77 2.18
C HIS A 207 2.84 13.94 1.85
N SER A 208 2.69 15.01 2.64
CA SER A 208 3.67 16.09 2.84
C SER A 208 4.36 16.59 1.58
N SER A 209 3.60 16.99 0.57
CA SER A 209 4.09 17.94 -0.42
C SER A 209 3.44 19.30 -0.17
N LEU A 210 4.29 20.29 0.09
CA LEU A 210 3.88 21.70 0.23
C LEU A 210 3.24 22.26 -1.06
N THR A 211 3.28 21.48 -2.15
CA THR A 211 2.93 21.89 -3.51
C THR A 211 1.58 21.38 -3.96
N LEU A 212 1.01 20.34 -3.35
CA LEU A 212 -0.25 19.80 -3.84
C LEU A 212 -1.43 20.67 -3.45
N LYS A 213 -1.89 21.48 -4.41
CA LYS A 213 -3.11 22.29 -4.30
C LYS A 213 -4.30 21.44 -4.72
N ILE A 214 -5.16 21.11 -3.76
CA ILE A 214 -6.42 20.41 -4.05
C ILE A 214 -7.45 21.43 -4.50
N SER A 215 -8.01 21.27 -5.69
CA SER A 215 -9.15 22.06 -6.12
C SER A 215 -10.41 21.75 -5.31
N LYS A 216 -11.33 22.72 -5.29
CA LYS A 216 -12.67 22.57 -4.73
C LYS A 216 -13.44 21.42 -5.39
N GLU A 217 -13.25 21.20 -6.68
CA GLU A 217 -13.92 20.13 -7.44
C GLU A 217 -13.48 18.74 -6.98
N LEU A 218 -12.17 18.53 -6.81
CA LEU A 218 -11.64 17.24 -6.35
C LEU A 218 -12.14 16.92 -4.92
N PHE A 219 -12.12 17.92 -4.04
CA PHE A 219 -12.62 17.79 -2.68
C PHE A 219 -14.13 17.49 -2.65
N GLN A 220 -14.93 18.24 -3.41
CA GLN A 220 -16.37 18.03 -3.50
C GLN A 220 -16.70 16.65 -4.06
N THR A 221 -15.99 16.23 -5.12
CA THR A 221 -16.14 14.88 -5.68
C THR A 221 -15.89 13.81 -4.62
N PHE A 222 -14.82 13.94 -3.84
CA PHE A 222 -14.54 12.99 -2.76
C PHE A 222 -15.67 12.97 -1.73
N PHE A 223 -16.12 14.15 -1.31
CA PHE A 223 -17.16 14.29 -0.31
C PHE A 223 -18.49 13.66 -0.75
N ASP A 224 -18.89 13.88 -2.01
CA ASP A 224 -20.10 13.30 -2.59
C ASP A 224 -20.02 11.77 -2.67
N GLU A 225 -18.86 11.22 -3.04
CA GLU A 225 -18.64 9.77 -3.07
C GLU A 225 -18.59 9.16 -1.67
N TRP A 226 -18.00 9.86 -0.68
CA TRP A 226 -18.01 9.42 0.71
C TRP A 226 -19.42 9.39 1.32
N LYS A 227 -20.27 10.39 1.02
CA LYS A 227 -21.69 10.39 1.40
C LYS A 227 -22.43 9.15 0.89
N ARG A 228 -22.02 8.59 -0.25
CA ARG A 228 -22.60 7.39 -0.86
C ARG A 228 -22.00 6.10 -0.32
N ASP A 229 -20.70 6.11 -0.01
CA ASP A 229 -19.97 4.96 0.53
C ASP A 229 -19.05 5.38 1.68
N ALA A 230 -19.50 5.11 2.91
CA ALA A 230 -18.79 5.46 4.14
C ALA A 230 -17.43 4.76 4.29
N ARG A 231 -17.12 3.74 3.47
CA ARG A 231 -15.79 3.11 3.45
C ARG A 231 -14.73 4.03 2.86
N LYS A 232 -15.13 5.00 2.03
CA LYS A 232 -14.20 5.95 1.40
C LYS A 232 -13.57 6.86 2.46
N LYS A 233 -12.25 7.02 2.42
CA LYS A 233 -11.46 7.85 3.33
C LYS A 233 -10.49 8.72 2.55
N MET A 234 -10.37 9.99 2.94
CA MET A 234 -9.35 10.88 2.40
C MET A 234 -8.54 11.46 3.54
N HIS A 235 -7.23 11.29 3.45
CA HIS A 235 -6.27 11.89 4.36
C HIS A 235 -5.42 12.90 3.59
N MET A 236 -5.41 14.14 4.05
CA MET A 236 -4.65 15.19 3.41
C MET A 236 -3.65 15.78 4.41
N ARG A 237 -2.39 15.90 3.98
CA ARG A 237 -1.35 16.67 4.67
C ARG A 237 -0.69 17.61 3.67
N GLY A 238 -0.96 18.92 3.79
CA GLY A 238 -0.33 19.92 2.92
C GLY A 238 -0.99 21.29 2.93
N ALA A 239 -0.53 22.14 2.01
CA ALA A 239 -1.09 23.46 1.77
C ALA A 239 -2.38 23.33 0.93
N SER A 240 -3.53 23.56 1.55
CA SER A 240 -4.82 23.52 0.85
C SER A 240 -5.13 24.86 0.20
N ALA A 241 -5.71 24.85 -1.01
CA ALA A 241 -6.36 26.03 -1.59
C ALA A 241 -7.74 26.30 -0.96
N LEU A 242 -8.25 25.36 -0.15
CA LEU A 242 -9.53 25.48 0.54
C LEU A 242 -9.38 26.33 1.79
N SER A 243 -10.31 27.27 1.96
CA SER A 243 -10.47 27.97 3.23
C SER A 243 -11.05 27.03 4.30
N VAL A 244 -10.87 27.37 5.57
CA VAL A 244 -11.55 26.68 6.67
C VAL A 244 -13.07 26.73 6.47
N SER A 245 -13.60 27.85 5.99
CA SER A 245 -15.04 28.00 5.70
C SER A 245 -15.53 27.04 4.62
N ASP A 246 -14.74 26.80 3.55
CA ASP A 246 -15.11 25.82 2.53
C ASP A 246 -15.28 24.44 3.19
N VAL A 247 -14.27 23.97 3.93
CA VAL A 247 -14.32 22.66 4.59
C VAL A 247 -15.48 22.55 5.59
N VAL A 248 -15.72 23.61 6.39
CA VAL A 248 -16.82 23.63 7.38
C VAL A 248 -18.19 23.62 6.70
N SER A 249 -18.37 24.37 5.61
CA SER A 249 -19.64 24.37 4.87
C SER A 249 -19.99 22.98 4.35
N TYR A 250 -19.03 22.27 3.76
CA TYR A 250 -19.23 20.88 3.35
C TYR A 250 -19.53 19.97 4.55
N ALA A 251 -18.77 20.10 5.65
CA ALA A 251 -18.99 19.32 6.87
C ALA A 251 -20.42 19.46 7.41
N GLN A 252 -20.95 20.69 7.47
CA GLN A 252 -22.29 20.97 7.94
C GLN A 252 -23.36 20.28 7.08
N GLU A 253 -23.19 20.22 5.77
CA GLU A 253 -24.08 19.46 4.87
C GLU A 253 -24.00 17.95 5.11
N GLY A 254 -22.86 17.42 5.57
CA GLY A 254 -22.66 15.99 5.81
C GLY A 254 -23.15 15.49 7.16
N LEU A 255 -23.11 16.34 8.19
CA LEU A 255 -23.47 16.02 9.58
C LEU A 255 -24.94 15.57 9.76
N HIS A 256 -25.80 15.81 8.77
CA HIS A 256 -27.19 15.32 8.78
C HIS A 256 -27.34 13.84 8.42
N HIS A 257 -26.28 13.15 7.96
CA HIS A 257 -26.46 11.87 7.27
C HIS A 257 -25.72 10.64 7.83
N VAL A 258 -24.60 10.73 8.57
CA VAL A 258 -23.87 9.53 9.08
C VAL A 258 -23.01 9.84 10.33
N ASN A 259 -22.70 8.81 11.15
CA ASN A 259 -21.75 8.68 12.28
C ASN A 259 -20.60 9.73 12.36
N PRO A 260 -20.07 10.03 13.57
CA PRO A 260 -19.40 11.29 13.87
C PRO A 260 -18.23 11.63 12.93
N PHE A 261 -18.40 12.75 12.24
CA PHE A 261 -17.40 13.44 11.45
C PHE A 261 -16.38 14.10 12.39
N TYR A 262 -15.09 13.76 12.27
CA TYR A 262 -14.03 14.38 13.06
C TYR A 262 -13.09 15.19 12.17
N VAL A 263 -13.39 16.48 11.97
CA VAL A 263 -12.38 17.42 11.47
C VAL A 263 -11.43 17.73 12.61
N GLN A 264 -10.29 17.05 12.64
CA GLN A 264 -9.22 17.46 13.53
C GLN A 264 -8.40 18.55 12.86
N TRP A 265 -8.61 19.80 13.29
CA TRP A 265 -7.77 20.92 12.89
C TRP A 265 -6.61 21.05 13.87
N ARG A 266 -5.37 21.05 13.36
CA ARG A 266 -4.17 21.41 14.12
C ARG A 266 -3.48 22.57 13.40
N SER A 267 -3.30 23.69 14.09
CA SER A 267 -2.72 24.92 13.52
C SER A 267 -1.22 25.04 13.68
N ASP A 268 -0.60 23.99 14.19
CA ASP A 268 0.82 23.90 14.48
C ASP A 268 1.53 23.90 13.11
N ASN A 269 1.94 25.09 12.64
CA ASN A 269 2.68 25.37 11.40
C ASN A 269 1.92 25.52 10.06
N LYS A 270 0.73 26.16 10.02
CA LYS A 270 0.01 26.50 8.75
C LYS A 270 -0.41 25.31 7.86
N ASN A 271 -0.36 24.08 8.37
CA ASN A 271 -0.77 22.88 7.62
C ASN A 271 -2.23 22.52 7.93
N LEU A 272 -3.03 22.25 6.90
CA LEU A 272 -4.41 21.81 7.07
C LEU A 272 -4.45 20.28 7.21
N TRP A 273 -5.17 19.79 8.22
CA TRP A 273 -5.47 18.37 8.42
C TRP A 273 -6.99 18.19 8.29
N CYS A 274 -7.42 17.35 7.36
CA CYS A 274 -8.81 16.90 7.28
C CYS A 274 -8.79 15.37 7.36
N VAL A 275 -9.50 14.82 8.35
CA VAL A 275 -9.66 13.39 8.54
C VAL A 275 -11.14 13.08 8.42
N MET A 276 -11.50 12.29 7.41
CA MET A 276 -12.88 11.82 7.26
C MET A 276 -12.92 10.34 7.66
N ALA A 277 -13.56 10.07 8.80
CA ALA A 277 -13.90 8.78 9.45
C ALA A 277 -12.80 7.95 10.18
N ASP A 278 -13.18 7.49 11.40
CA ASP A 278 -12.68 6.39 12.27
C ASP A 278 -11.18 6.19 12.52
N SER A 279 -10.34 7.19 12.30
CA SER A 279 -8.94 7.12 12.76
C SER A 279 -8.45 8.48 13.22
N ILE A 280 -8.61 8.75 14.52
CA ILE A 280 -7.94 9.86 15.19
C ILE A 280 -6.46 9.48 15.29
N CYS A 281 -5.62 10.03 14.41
CA CYS A 281 -4.16 9.96 14.59
C CYS A 281 -3.74 11.09 15.55
N LEU A 282 -3.80 10.82 16.85
CA LEU A 282 -3.12 11.62 17.86
C LEU A 282 -1.61 11.30 17.78
N PHE A 283 -0.81 12.27 17.36
CA PHE A 283 0.60 12.30 17.78
C PHE A 283 0.72 13.44 18.79
N ALA A 284 1.12 13.09 20.02
CA ALA A 284 1.65 14.05 21.00
C ALA A 284 3.13 14.29 20.67
N GLU A 285 3.63 15.47 21.06
CA GLU A 285 5.03 15.90 20.93
C GLU A 285 6.05 14.86 21.39
#